data_AF-A0A7S1RES4-F1
#
_entry.id   AF-A0A7S1RES4-F1
#
_cell.length_a   1.000
_cell.length_b   1.000
_cell.length_c   1.000
_cell.angle_alpha   90.00
_cell.angle_beta   90.00
_cell.angle_gamma   90.00
#
_symmetry.space_group_name_H-M   'P 1'
#
loop_
_entity.id
_entity.type
_entity.pdbx_description
1 polymer ?
#
loop_
_entity_poly.entity_id
_entity_poly.type
_entity_poly.pdbx_seq_one_letter_code
_entity_poly.pdbx_strand_id
1 'polypeptide(L)'
;GDACAVPSSPHASSMLQRVASGRKSRNALIDESDRAEVEAEASAAAEDGLAGEEVSLGRGTAAVIYNGIKVVLHKDPVKKGNRIKWWISVPRGCTDDDLAYFMANLPAGTTAPFKGSPNRGGICVFVLYATAQELKQELDGHKWPSPPLVE
;
A
#
# COMPACT_ATOMS: atom_id res chain seq x y z
N GLY A 1 -62.75 3.44 -72.93
CA GLY A 1 -62.06 2.16 -72.81
C GLY A 1 -60.79 2.42 -72.02
N ASP A 2 -60.52 1.52 -71.08
CA ASP A 2 -59.28 1.38 -70.29
C ASP A 2 -58.92 2.55 -69.36
N ALA A 3 -59.16 2.45 -68.04
CA ALA A 3 -58.55 1.60 -67.01
C ALA A 3 -57.23 2.17 -66.43
N CYS A 4 -57.13 2.04 -65.10
CA CYS A 4 -55.98 2.22 -64.21
C CYS A 4 -55.68 3.67 -63.77
N ALA A 5 -56.04 4.09 -62.55
CA ALA A 5 -55.45 3.78 -61.23
C ALA A 5 -54.02 4.31 -61.05
N VAL A 6 -53.81 5.26 -60.12
CA VAL A 6 -53.02 5.12 -58.87
C VAL A 6 -52.94 6.44 -58.06
N PRO A 7 -52.78 6.37 -56.72
CA PRO A 7 -52.60 7.50 -55.81
C PRO A 7 -51.13 7.88 -55.55
N SER A 8 -50.90 9.16 -55.20
CA SER A 8 -49.57 9.70 -54.82
C SER A 8 -49.43 9.90 -53.30
N SER A 9 -48.42 9.21 -52.77
CA SER A 9 -47.62 9.33 -51.54
C SER A 9 -47.94 10.36 -50.44
N PRO A 10 -47.61 9.99 -49.19
CA PRO A 10 -46.72 10.81 -48.37
C PRO A 10 -45.36 10.13 -48.09
N HIS A 11 -44.34 10.97 -48.06
CA HIS A 11 -42.94 10.68 -47.79
C HIS A 11 -42.71 10.00 -46.43
N ALA A 12 -42.09 8.82 -46.46
CA ALA A 12 -41.34 8.27 -45.34
C ALA A 12 -39.85 8.64 -45.52
N SER A 13 -39.28 9.36 -44.56
CA SER A 13 -37.83 9.28 -44.32
C SER A 13 -37.57 7.91 -43.68
N SER A 14 -36.82 6.99 -44.29
CA SER A 14 -35.37 7.04 -44.55
C SER A 14 -34.59 7.23 -43.24
N MET A 15 -33.65 6.40 -42.84
CA MET A 15 -33.05 5.20 -43.45
C MET A 15 -32.25 4.50 -42.35
N LEU A 16 -32.21 3.17 -42.48
CA LEU A 16 -31.08 2.26 -42.26
C LEU A 16 -30.42 2.28 -40.87
N GLN A 17 -30.65 1.22 -40.07
CA GLN A 17 -30.03 -0.11 -40.19
C GLN A 17 -28.50 -0.04 -40.14
N ARG A 18 -27.89 -0.79 -39.23
CA ARG A 18 -27.27 -2.09 -39.59
C ARG A 18 -26.63 -2.82 -38.40
N VAL A 19 -27.02 -4.10 -38.32
CA VAL A 19 -26.28 -5.33 -37.97
C VAL A 19 -25.30 -5.36 -36.78
N ALA A 20 -25.68 -6.23 -35.85
CA ALA A 20 -24.93 -7.37 -35.32
C ALA A 20 -23.40 -7.26 -35.23
N SER A 21 -22.89 -7.34 -34.00
CA SER A 21 -21.64 -8.05 -33.75
C SER A 21 -21.66 -8.65 -32.35
N GLY A 22 -21.74 -9.98 -32.30
CA GLY A 22 -21.48 -10.72 -31.07
C GLY A 22 -20.03 -10.53 -30.66
N ARG A 23 -19.81 -10.07 -29.42
CA ARG A 23 -18.58 -10.32 -28.70
C ARG A 23 -18.88 -10.99 -27.38
N LYS A 24 -18.67 -12.30 -27.44
CA LYS A 24 -18.30 -13.22 -26.37
C LYS A 24 -17.33 -12.52 -25.39
N SER A 25 -17.83 -12.01 -24.27
CA SER A 25 -16.97 -11.63 -23.14
C SER A 25 -16.80 -12.87 -22.27
N ARG A 26 -15.76 -13.65 -22.59
CA ARG A 26 -15.19 -14.65 -21.70
C ARG A 26 -14.09 -13.96 -20.87
N ASN A 27 -14.07 -14.30 -19.59
CA ASN A 27 -12.92 -14.35 -18.68
C ASN A 27 -12.07 -13.08 -18.49
N ALA A 28 -12.19 -12.51 -17.30
CA ALA A 28 -11.23 -12.79 -16.22
C ALA A 28 -12.05 -12.71 -14.92
N LEU A 29 -12.55 -13.83 -14.38
CA LEU A 29 -11.88 -14.50 -13.26
C LEU A 29 -10.80 -13.61 -12.66
N ILE A 30 -11.20 -12.81 -11.69
CA ILE A 30 -10.28 -12.32 -10.67
C ILE A 30 -9.82 -13.61 -10.00
N ASP A 31 -8.56 -13.93 -10.23
CA ASP A 31 -7.90 -15.06 -9.62
C ASP A 31 -7.97 -14.86 -8.11
N GLU A 32 -8.84 -15.62 -7.43
CA GLU A 32 -8.93 -15.63 -5.97
C GLU A 32 -7.62 -16.12 -5.31
N SER A 33 -6.63 -16.58 -6.09
CA SER A 33 -5.34 -17.02 -5.56
C SER A 33 -4.37 -15.87 -5.30
N ASP A 34 -4.52 -14.71 -5.97
CA ASP A 34 -3.77 -13.48 -5.66
C ASP A 34 -4.18 -12.83 -4.32
N ARG A 35 -5.34 -13.17 -3.76
CA ARG A 35 -5.79 -12.64 -2.45
C ARG A 35 -5.18 -13.40 -1.29
N ALA A 36 -4.97 -14.71 -1.45
CA ALA A 36 -4.45 -15.58 -0.42
C ALA A 36 -2.96 -15.32 -0.10
N GLU A 37 -2.15 -14.90 -1.09
CA GLU A 37 -0.73 -14.64 -0.85
C GLU A 37 -0.47 -13.32 -0.10
N VAL A 38 -1.30 -12.29 -0.30
CA VAL A 38 -1.18 -11.03 0.45
C VAL A 38 -1.74 -11.15 1.87
N GLU A 39 -2.79 -11.96 2.05
CA GLU A 39 -3.30 -12.33 3.37
C GLU A 39 -2.25 -13.13 4.15
N ALA A 40 -1.41 -13.96 3.51
CA ALA A 40 -0.35 -14.72 4.17
C ALA A 40 0.85 -13.87 4.63
N GLU A 41 1.29 -12.85 3.87
CA GLU A 41 2.43 -12.00 4.28
C GLU A 41 2.04 -10.91 5.30
N ALA A 42 0.80 -10.39 5.23
CA ALA A 42 0.25 -9.52 6.27
C ALA A 42 -0.13 -10.30 7.53
N SER A 43 -0.68 -11.52 7.38
CA SER A 43 -0.86 -12.46 8.49
C SER A 43 0.48 -12.82 9.10
N ALA A 44 1.55 -13.09 8.36
CA ALA A 44 2.86 -13.38 8.97
C ALA A 44 3.41 -12.20 9.79
N ALA A 45 3.16 -10.94 9.40
CA ALA A 45 3.52 -9.77 10.21
C ALA A 45 2.63 -9.60 11.45
N ALA A 46 1.37 -10.04 11.39
CA ALA A 46 0.43 -10.07 12.52
C ALA A 46 0.69 -11.27 13.47
N GLU A 47 1.09 -12.42 12.95
CA GLU A 47 1.39 -13.66 13.68
C GLU A 47 2.77 -13.57 14.38
N ASP A 48 3.68 -12.71 13.89
CA ASP A 48 5.00 -12.42 14.50
C ASP A 48 5.03 -11.12 15.33
N GLY A 49 3.86 -10.63 15.78
CA GLY A 49 3.78 -9.82 16.99
C GLY A 49 3.47 -8.31 16.85
N LEU A 50 3.19 -7.79 15.64
CA LEU A 50 2.51 -6.49 15.49
C LEU A 50 0.99 -6.69 15.49
N ALA A 51 0.43 -7.06 16.64
CA ALA A 51 -1.02 -7.13 16.82
C ALA A 51 -1.58 -5.70 16.95
N GLY A 52 -2.28 -5.23 15.93
CA GLY A 52 -2.99 -3.96 15.94
C GLY A 52 -4.23 -4.00 15.05
N GLU A 53 -5.05 -2.96 15.11
CA GLU A 53 -6.24 -2.86 14.26
C GLU A 53 -5.83 -2.68 12.79
N GLU A 54 -6.16 -3.64 11.94
CA GLU A 54 -5.84 -3.61 10.52
C GLU A 54 -6.80 -2.68 9.77
N VAL A 55 -6.23 -1.71 9.05
CA VAL A 55 -6.95 -0.81 8.17
C VAL A 55 -6.44 -1.05 6.75
N SER A 56 -7.29 -1.63 5.89
CA SER A 56 -6.99 -1.77 4.47
C SER A 56 -7.11 -0.41 3.77
N LEU A 57 -6.00 0.11 3.24
CA LEU A 57 -5.96 1.43 2.58
C LEU A 57 -6.15 1.35 1.05
N GLY A 58 -6.42 0.15 0.52
CA GLY A 58 -6.55 -0.11 -0.93
C GLY A 58 -5.19 -0.20 -1.65
N ARG A 59 -5.20 -0.80 -2.86
CA ARG A 59 -4.04 -1.03 -3.74
C ARG A 59 -2.81 -1.66 -3.05
N GLY A 60 -3.00 -2.74 -2.30
CA GLY A 60 -1.88 -3.50 -1.76
C GLY A 60 -1.08 -2.72 -0.72
N THR A 61 -1.76 -1.96 0.14
CA THR A 61 -1.15 -1.45 1.38
C THR A 61 -2.04 -1.84 2.54
N ALA A 62 -1.42 -2.37 3.58
CA ALA A 62 -2.04 -2.62 4.87
C ALA A 62 -1.51 -1.60 5.87
N ALA A 63 -2.34 -1.16 6.81
CA ALA A 63 -1.90 -0.36 7.93
C ALA A 63 -2.34 -1.00 9.24
N VAL A 64 -1.45 -0.98 10.23
CA VAL A 64 -1.68 -1.52 11.57
C VAL A 64 -1.34 -0.43 12.57
N ILE A 65 -2.16 -0.26 13.60
CA ILE A 65 -1.85 0.62 14.73
C ILE A 65 -1.16 -0.19 15.83
N TYR A 66 0.11 0.06 16.07
CA TYR A 66 0.92 -0.57 17.11
C TYR A 66 1.30 0.44 18.19
N ASN A 67 0.80 0.31 19.43
CA ASN A 67 1.07 1.26 20.52
C ASN A 67 0.82 2.75 20.14
N GLY A 68 -0.21 3.01 19.32
CA GLY A 68 -0.52 4.36 18.80
C GLY A 68 0.38 4.83 17.65
N ILE A 69 1.32 4.01 17.21
CA ILE A 69 2.18 4.20 16.04
C ILE A 69 1.49 3.61 14.82
N LYS A 70 1.37 4.40 13.76
CA LYS A 70 0.86 3.90 12.48
C LYS A 70 1.99 3.20 11.73
N VAL A 71 1.83 1.91 11.49
CA VAL A 71 2.73 1.09 10.68
C VAL A 71 2.03 0.77 9.38
N VAL A 72 2.62 1.16 8.26
CA VAL A 72 2.13 0.87 6.92
C VAL A 72 3.03 -0.23 6.34
N LEU A 73 2.42 -1.25 5.76
CA LEU A 73 3.11 -2.31 5.04
C LEU A 73 2.67 -2.27 3.58
N HIS A 74 3.65 -2.16 2.69
CA HIS A 74 3.43 -2.23 1.25
C HIS A 74 3.34 -3.69 0.77
N LYS A 75 2.57 -3.95 -0.29
CA LYS A 75 2.39 -5.28 -0.91
C LYS A 75 3.72 -5.91 -1.31
N ASP A 76 4.62 -5.11 -1.86
CA ASP A 76 5.92 -5.55 -2.36
C ASP A 76 7.05 -4.83 -1.58
N PRO A 77 7.28 -5.20 -0.30
CA PRO A 77 8.26 -4.50 0.51
C PRO A 77 9.68 -4.84 0.07
N VAL A 78 10.60 -3.88 0.20
CA VAL A 78 12.01 -4.12 -0.16
C VAL A 78 12.65 -5.02 0.90
N LYS A 79 13.03 -6.24 0.51
CA LYS A 79 13.62 -7.24 1.41
C LYS A 79 15.15 -7.37 1.23
N LYS A 80 15.85 -7.77 2.30
CA LYS A 80 17.24 -8.27 2.30
C LYS A 80 17.28 -9.55 3.14
N GLY A 81 17.30 -10.72 2.49
CA GLY A 81 17.11 -11.99 3.18
C GLY A 81 15.70 -12.06 3.79
N ASN A 82 15.61 -12.37 5.09
CA ASN A 82 14.36 -12.42 5.85
C ASN A 82 13.94 -11.07 6.46
N ARG A 83 14.63 -9.97 6.15
CA ARG A 83 14.36 -8.64 6.72
C ARG A 83 13.72 -7.70 5.71
N ILE A 84 12.83 -6.85 6.19
CA ILE A 84 12.15 -5.80 5.44
C ILE A 84 12.86 -4.46 5.68
N LYS A 85 12.88 -3.60 4.67
CA LYS A 85 13.31 -2.21 4.77
C LYS A 85 12.15 -1.38 5.34
N TRP A 86 12.38 -0.79 6.50
CA TRP A 86 11.45 0.11 7.19
C TRP A 86 11.95 1.55 7.12
N TRP A 87 11.04 2.48 6.89
CA TRP A 87 11.23 3.92 7.01
C TRP A 87 10.55 4.40 8.28
N ILE A 88 11.33 4.93 9.23
CA ILE A 88 10.82 5.45 10.50
C ILE A 88 11.00 6.96 10.49
N SER A 89 9.89 7.70 10.47
CA SER A 89 9.87 9.16 10.45
C SER A 89 9.24 9.72 11.73
N VAL A 90 9.92 10.65 12.40
CA VAL A 90 9.42 11.32 13.61
C VAL A 90 9.04 12.76 13.24
N PRO A 91 7.74 13.09 13.12
CA PRO A 91 7.32 14.32 12.46
C PRO A 91 7.58 15.60 13.29
N ARG A 92 7.70 15.49 14.61
CA ARG A 92 7.87 16.65 15.51
C ARG A 92 8.84 16.37 16.65
N GLY A 93 9.56 17.42 17.06
CA GLY A 93 10.39 17.41 18.27
C GLY A 93 11.66 16.55 18.21
N CYS A 94 11.98 15.96 17.05
CA CYS A 94 13.18 15.16 16.88
C CYS A 94 14.38 16.01 16.46
N THR A 95 15.52 15.74 17.07
CA THR A 95 16.82 16.37 16.84
C THR A 95 17.83 15.40 16.22
N ASP A 96 18.99 15.91 15.80
CA ASP A 96 20.09 15.05 15.34
C ASP A 96 20.60 14.11 16.46
N ASP A 97 20.50 14.55 17.72
CA ASP A 97 20.90 13.76 18.89
C ASP A 97 19.93 12.60 19.13
N ASP A 98 18.62 12.83 18.93
CA ASP A 98 17.62 11.75 18.99
C ASP A 98 17.88 10.70 17.90
N LEU A 99 18.16 11.14 16.66
CA LEU A 99 18.53 10.20 15.59
C LEU A 99 19.83 9.45 15.90
N ALA A 100 20.83 10.12 16.47
CA ALA A 100 22.06 9.46 16.89
C ALA A 100 21.79 8.43 17.99
N TYR A 101 20.91 8.75 18.94
CA TYR A 101 20.49 7.85 20.01
C TYR A 101 19.74 6.63 19.47
N PHE A 102 18.78 6.80 18.55
CA PHE A 102 18.06 5.68 17.94
C PHE A 102 19.03 4.75 17.20
N MET A 103 19.91 5.31 16.38
CA MET A 103 20.91 4.54 15.63
C MET A 103 21.94 3.81 16.51
N ALA A 104 22.29 4.38 17.66
CA ALA A 104 23.23 3.76 18.59
C ALA A 104 22.63 2.58 19.37
N ASN A 105 21.30 2.49 19.43
CA ASN A 105 20.57 1.52 20.24
C ASN A 105 19.71 0.56 19.38
N LEU A 106 20.09 0.38 18.11
CA LEU A 106 19.39 -0.55 17.22
C LEU A 106 19.48 -2.00 17.72
N PRO A 107 18.42 -2.81 17.52
CA PRO A 107 18.45 -4.24 17.85
C PRO A 107 19.60 -4.95 17.15
N ALA A 108 20.18 -5.94 17.85
CA ALA A 108 21.33 -6.68 17.36
C ALA A 108 21.04 -7.31 15.99
N GLY A 109 21.98 -7.12 15.05
CA GLY A 109 21.88 -7.64 13.69
C GLY A 109 21.12 -6.76 12.70
N THR A 110 20.41 -5.73 13.16
CA THR A 110 19.78 -4.76 12.25
C THR A 110 20.81 -3.77 11.69
N THR A 111 20.47 -3.09 10.59
CA THR A 111 21.34 -2.07 9.99
C THR A 111 20.54 -0.83 9.61
N ALA A 112 21.07 0.35 9.91
CA ALA A 112 20.46 1.61 9.50
C ALA A 112 21.31 2.32 8.43
N PRO A 113 21.09 2.02 7.13
CA PRO A 113 21.92 2.57 6.05
C PRO A 113 21.69 4.06 5.80
N PHE A 114 20.66 4.66 6.37
CA PHE A 114 20.29 6.05 6.11
C PHE A 114 19.71 6.72 7.35
N LYS A 115 20.08 7.99 7.54
CA LYS A 115 19.42 8.93 8.44
C LYS A 115 19.33 10.32 7.81
N GLY A 116 18.33 11.08 8.25
CA GLY A 116 18.18 12.49 7.93
C GLY A 116 19.11 13.40 8.74
N SER A 117 18.79 14.69 8.74
CA SER A 117 19.51 15.74 9.50
C SER A 117 18.54 16.85 9.89
N PRO A 118 17.61 16.62 10.84
CA PRO A 118 16.60 17.59 11.26
C PRO A 118 17.19 18.94 11.69
N ASN A 119 18.35 18.98 12.36
CA ASN A 119 18.96 20.24 12.79
C ASN A 119 19.55 21.06 11.63
N ARG A 120 19.63 20.48 10.43
CA ARG A 120 20.09 21.14 9.20
C ARG A 120 18.97 21.34 8.17
N GLY A 121 17.72 21.37 8.64
CA GLY A 121 16.53 21.54 7.80
C GLY A 121 16.08 20.26 7.06
N GLY A 122 16.67 19.11 7.38
CA GLY A 122 16.20 17.81 6.90
C GLY A 122 14.99 17.29 7.67
N ILE A 123 14.50 16.11 7.27
CA ILE A 123 13.44 15.40 8.00
C ILE A 123 14.09 14.51 9.06
N CYS A 124 13.46 14.37 10.22
CA CYS A 124 13.84 13.31 11.16
C CYS A 124 13.31 11.97 10.66
N VAL A 125 14.18 11.26 9.96
CA VAL A 125 13.89 9.95 9.39
C VAL A 125 15.14 9.08 9.48
N PHE A 126 14.94 7.78 9.66
CA PHE A 126 15.98 6.79 9.43
C PHE A 126 15.39 5.54 8.78
N VAL A 127 16.25 4.77 8.13
CA VAL A 127 15.88 3.53 7.45
C VAL A 127 16.50 2.37 8.19
N LEU A 128 15.77 1.29 8.40
CA LEU A 128 16.22 0.08 9.08
C LEU A 128 15.92 -1.15 8.23
N TYR A 129 16.85 -2.10 8.14
CA TYR A 129 16.51 -3.46 7.71
C TYR A 129 16.28 -4.34 8.94
N ALA A 130 15.04 -4.79 9.13
CA ALA A 130 14.61 -5.55 10.31
C ALA A 130 13.46 -6.54 9.99
N THR A 131 13.33 -7.59 10.80
CA THR A 131 12.10 -8.39 10.90
C THR A 131 10.99 -7.60 11.61
N ALA A 132 9.75 -8.10 11.59
CA ALA A 132 8.65 -7.48 12.34
C ALA A 132 8.94 -7.46 13.85
N GLN A 133 9.47 -8.56 14.40
CA GLN A 133 9.88 -8.63 15.80
C GLN A 133 11.00 -7.65 16.15
N GLU A 134 12.04 -7.53 15.30
CA GLU A 134 13.13 -6.56 15.49
C GLU A 134 12.59 -5.12 15.43
N LEU A 135 11.68 -4.81 14.50
CA LEU A 135 11.02 -3.51 14.41
C LEU A 135 10.23 -3.22 15.69
N LYS A 136 9.50 -4.19 16.22
CA LYS A 136 8.76 -4.05 17.47
C LYS A 136 9.67 -3.67 18.63
N GLN A 137 10.80 -4.36 18.77
CA GLN A 137 11.81 -4.05 19.79
C GLN A 137 12.34 -2.62 19.66
N GLU A 138 12.60 -2.17 18.43
CA GLU A 138 12.99 -0.77 18.15
C GLU A 138 11.89 0.21 18.57
N LEU A 139 10.62 -0.07 18.22
CA LEU A 139 9.50 0.81 18.56
C LEU A 139 9.23 0.90 20.07
N ASP A 140 9.40 -0.21 20.79
CA ASP A 140 9.22 -0.27 22.25
C ASP A 140 10.43 0.26 23.04
N GLY A 141 11.63 0.20 22.44
CA GLY A 141 12.90 0.56 23.09
C GLY A 141 13.15 2.06 23.23
N HIS A 142 12.43 2.89 22.47
CA HIS A 142 12.68 4.33 22.38
C HIS A 142 11.58 5.17 23.01
N LYS A 143 12.00 6.27 23.66
CA LYS A 143 11.11 7.37 24.02
C LYS A 143 11.02 8.33 22.85
N TRP A 144 9.97 8.20 22.06
CA TRP A 144 9.77 9.03 20.88
C TRP A 144 9.33 10.45 21.24
N PRO A 145 9.97 11.51 20.70
CA PRO A 145 9.54 12.91 20.89
C PRO A 145 8.11 13.18 20.37
N SER A 146 7.70 12.41 19.37
CA SER A 146 6.31 12.31 18.90
C SER A 146 6.09 10.93 18.29
N PRO A 147 4.83 10.43 18.19
CA PRO A 147 4.57 9.12 17.59
C PRO A 147 5.18 9.04 16.18
N PRO A 148 6.06 8.07 15.90
CA PRO A 148 6.63 7.91 14.57
C PRO A 148 5.56 7.45 13.55
N LEU A 149 5.87 7.66 12.28
CA LEU A 149 5.24 6.99 11.15
C LEU A 149 6.23 5.94 10.64
N VAL A 150 5.75 4.72 10.43
CA VAL A 150 6.56 3.58 9.98
C VAL A 150 6.00 3.06 8.66
N GLU A 151 6.82 2.91 7.63
CA GLU A 151 6.44 2.43 6.28
C GLU A 151 7.45 1.44 5.68
#